data_AF-A0A8S3WX62-F1
#
_entry.id   AF-A0A8S3WX62-F1
#
_cell.length_a   1.000
_cell.length_b   1.000
_cell.length_c   1.000
_cell.angle_alpha   90.00
_cell.angle_beta   90.00
_cell.angle_gamma   90.00
#
_symmetry.space_group_name_H-M   'P 1'
#
loop_
_entity.id
_entity.type
_entity.pdbx_description
1 polymer ?
#
loop_
_entity_poly.entity_id
_entity_poly.type
_entity_poly.pdbx_seq_one_letter_code
_entity_poly.pdbx_strand_id
1 'polypeptide(L)'
;MPKCDNCDKLIAKKSTILECNTCSKTVHATQACTRLTSKQLAALRNTENLEWTCEVCRRETPRQRSFVIQEEEEEDDEELLLTQGTDSGSNTMKKLLSDISFELKKQ
;
A
#
# COMPACT_ATOMS: atom_id res chain seq x y z
N MET A 1 -5.41 30.98 2.98
CA MET A 1 -4.74 29.91 3.75
C MET A 1 -5.26 28.59 3.20
N PRO A 2 -4.39 27.60 2.94
CA PRO A 2 -4.82 26.33 2.38
C PRO A 2 -5.77 25.60 3.34
N LYS A 3 -6.69 24.80 2.79
CA LYS A 3 -7.60 23.93 3.55
C LYS A 3 -7.00 22.52 3.57
N CYS A 4 -7.26 21.80 4.66
CA CYS A 4 -6.91 20.39 4.76
C CYS A 4 -7.88 19.55 3.93
N ASP A 5 -7.36 18.74 3.01
CA ASP A 5 -8.14 17.88 2.11
C ASP A 5 -8.91 16.75 2.82
N ASN A 6 -8.68 16.53 4.12
CA ASN A 6 -9.36 15.49 4.90
C ASN A 6 -10.45 16.01 5.85
N CYS A 7 -10.31 17.21 6.41
CA CYS A 7 -11.28 17.74 7.38
C CYS A 7 -11.85 19.12 7.01
N ASP A 8 -11.50 19.65 5.85
CA ASP A 8 -11.93 20.94 5.29
C ASP A 8 -11.63 22.18 6.15
N LYS A 9 -10.94 22.00 7.29
CA LYS A 9 -10.50 23.09 8.17
C LYS A 9 -9.27 23.77 7.60
N LEU A 10 -9.12 25.05 7.94
CA LEU A 10 -7.95 25.84 7.56
C LEU A 10 -6.67 25.27 8.18
N ILE A 11 -5.59 25.30 7.40
CA ILE A 11 -4.24 24.99 7.85
C ILE A 11 -3.61 26.28 8.38
N ALA A 12 -3.15 26.25 9.64
CA ALA A 12 -2.54 27.40 10.30
C ALA A 12 -1.22 27.77 9.62
N LYS A 13 -0.89 29.07 9.62
CA LYS A 13 0.44 29.51 9.15
C LYS A 13 1.50 28.86 10.06
N LYS A 14 2.54 28.25 9.45
CA LYS A 14 3.64 27.53 10.13
C LYS A 14 3.28 26.17 10.78
N SER A 15 2.08 25.62 10.59
CA SER A 15 1.81 24.25 11.04
C SER A 15 2.47 23.22 10.12
N THR A 16 2.96 22.11 10.68
CA THR A 16 3.41 20.96 9.89
C THR A 16 2.23 20.35 9.12
N ILE A 17 2.44 20.12 7.83
CA ILE A 17 1.48 19.46 6.94
C ILE A 17 2.13 18.20 6.34
N LEU A 18 1.30 17.29 5.86
CA LEU A 18 1.73 16.19 5.02
C LEU A 18 1.13 16.36 3.63
N GLU A 19 1.95 16.10 2.62
CA GLU A 19 1.57 16.10 1.21
C GLU A 19 1.69 14.68 0.67
N CYS A 20 0.64 14.20 0.00
CA CYS A 20 0.64 12.86 -0.58
C CYS A 20 1.51 12.80 -1.83
N ASN A 21 2.47 11.86 -1.88
CA ASN A 21 3.37 11.70 -3.04
C ASN A 21 2.64 11.33 -4.36
N THR A 22 1.40 10.86 -4.30
CA THR A 22 0.66 10.40 -5.50
C THR A 22 -0.32 11.44 -6.03
N CYS A 23 -1.06 12.12 -5.15
CA CYS A 23 -2.15 13.03 -5.56
C CYS A 23 -1.94 14.48 -5.11
N SER A 24 -0.81 14.79 -4.47
CA SER A 24 -0.46 16.12 -3.94
C SER A 24 -1.49 16.74 -2.97
N LYS A 25 -2.44 15.94 -2.46
CA LYS A 25 -3.36 16.38 -1.40
C LYS A 25 -2.56 16.71 -0.13
N THR A 26 -2.95 17.82 0.50
CA THR A 26 -2.34 18.34 1.71
C THR A 26 -3.27 18.21 2.90
N VAL A 27 -2.74 17.67 4.00
CA VAL A 27 -3.52 17.46 5.23
C VAL A 27 -2.74 17.91 6.46
N HIS A 28 -3.44 18.13 7.58
CA HIS A 28 -2.76 18.37 8.85
C HIS A 28 -1.93 17.15 9.26
N ALA A 29 -0.70 17.36 9.71
CA ALA A 29 0.16 16.30 10.26
C ALA A 29 -0.31 15.85 11.66
N THR A 30 -1.52 15.31 11.73
CA THR A 30 -2.18 14.85 12.96
C THR A 30 -2.77 13.47 12.75
N GLN A 31 -2.93 12.70 13.83
CA GLN A 31 -3.54 11.39 13.78
C GLN A 31 -4.98 11.43 13.22
N ALA A 32 -5.75 12.47 13.54
CA ALA A 32 -7.12 12.62 13.04
C ALA A 32 -7.20 12.76 11.52
N CYS A 33 -6.21 13.42 10.89
CA CYS A 33 -6.22 13.66 9.45
C CYS A 33 -5.47 12.61 8.62
N THR A 34 -4.55 11.87 9.23
CA THR A 34 -3.61 10.98 8.52
C THR A 34 -3.72 9.53 8.96
N ARG A 35 -4.37 9.27 10.11
CA ARG A 35 -4.38 8.00 10.84
C ARG A 35 -2.99 7.52 11.28
N LEU A 36 -1.97 8.38 11.22
CA LEU A 36 -0.63 8.08 11.69
C LEU A 36 -0.50 8.42 13.17
N THR A 37 0.14 7.54 13.93
CA THR A 37 0.53 7.82 15.31
C THR A 37 1.62 8.89 15.38
N SER A 38 1.78 9.53 16.54
CA SER A 38 2.85 10.52 16.75
C SER A 38 4.25 9.96 16.48
N LYS A 39 4.49 8.67 16.78
CA LYS A 39 5.76 8.00 16.47
C LYS A 39 5.99 7.87 14.97
N GLN A 40 4.97 7.48 14.20
CA GLN A 40 5.06 7.38 12.74
C GLN A 40 5.25 8.75 12.09
N LEU A 41 4.56 9.79 12.58
CA LEU A 41 4.76 11.16 12.12
C LEU A 41 6.19 11.66 12.40
N ALA A 42 6.74 11.33 13.56
CA ALA A 42 8.13 11.65 13.89
C ALA A 42 9.12 10.90 12.99
N ALA A 43 8.88 9.61 12.72
CA ALA A 43 9.71 8.83 11.79
C ALA A 43 9.71 9.44 10.38
N LEU A 44 8.53 9.76 9.82
CA LEU A 44 8.42 10.45 8.52
C LEU A 44 9.19 11.77 8.50
N ARG A 45 9.15 12.54 9.60
CA ARG A 45 9.83 13.83 9.68
C ARG A 45 11.35 13.70 9.74
N ASN A 46 11.85 12.65 10.37
CA ASN A 46 13.27 12.48 10.67
C ASN A 46 14.01 11.58 9.67
N THR A 47 13.32 11.06 8.66
CA THR A 47 13.87 10.11 7.70
C THR A 47 13.61 10.59 6.28
N GLU A 48 14.67 10.95 5.56
CA GLU A 48 14.59 11.63 4.26
C GLU A 48 14.03 10.77 3.13
N ASN A 49 14.15 9.44 3.24
CA ASN A 49 13.71 8.48 2.23
C ASN A 49 12.35 7.85 2.54
N LEU A 50 11.58 8.41 3.47
CA LEU A 50 10.21 7.98 3.72
C LEU A 50 9.22 8.98 3.15
N GLU A 51 8.38 8.49 2.24
CA GLU A 51 7.30 9.27 1.65
C GLU A 51 5.95 8.86 2.24
N TRP A 52 5.03 9.82 2.28
CA TRP A 52 3.66 9.57 2.71
C TRP A 52 2.70 9.48 1.52
N THR A 53 1.85 8.45 1.56
CA THR A 53 0.74 8.26 0.62
C THR A 53 -0.58 8.27 1.40
N CYS A 54 -1.56 9.06 0.95
CA CYS A 54 -2.86 9.12 1.58
C CYS A 54 -3.61 7.78 1.48
N GLU A 55 -4.61 7.59 2.32
CA GLU A 55 -5.35 6.32 2.39
C GLU A 55 -6.05 5.94 1.08
N VAL A 56 -6.55 6.93 0.33
CA VAL A 56 -7.21 6.71 -0.97
C VAL A 56 -6.22 6.13 -1.97
N CYS A 57 -5.10 6.83 -2.22
CA CYS A 57 -4.08 6.37 -3.15
C CYS A 57 -3.46 5.03 -2.70
N ARG A 58 -3.31 4.80 -1.39
CA ARG A 58 -2.81 3.53 -0.84
C ARG A 58 -3.74 2.35 -1.15
N ARG A 59 -5.05 2.55 -1.23
CA ARG A 59 -6.01 1.49 -1.58
C ARG A 59 -6.01 1.20 -3.08
N GLU A 60 -5.74 2.20 -3.90
CA GLU A 60 -5.72 2.09 -5.36
C GLU A 60 -4.40 1.52 -5.90
N THR A 61 -3.31 1.63 -5.14
CA THR A 61 -2.01 1.06 -5.51
C THR A 61 -1.81 -0.34 -4.90
N PRO A 62 -1.56 -1.38 -5.73
CA PRO A 62 -1.18 -2.69 -5.22
C PRO A 62 0.15 -2.57 -4.47
N ARG A 63 0.17 -2.93 -3.19
CA ARG A 63 1.38 -2.93 -2.36
C ARG A 63 2.03 -4.29 -2.37
N GLN A 64 3.28 -4.34 -2.83
CA GLN A 64 4.17 -5.46 -2.57
C GLN A 64 4.65 -5.37 -1.12
N ARG A 65 4.51 -6.46 -0.35
CA ARG A 65 5.12 -6.56 0.98
C ARG A 65 6.60 -6.83 0.80
N SER A 66 7.46 -6.08 1.49
CA SER A 66 8.91 -6.31 1.48
C SER A 66 9.36 -7.43 2.41
N PHE A 67 8.48 -7.87 3.31
CA PHE A 67 8.73 -8.99 4.21
C PHE A 67 8.15 -10.26 3.62
N VAL A 68 8.99 -11.28 3.51
CA VAL A 68 8.62 -12.65 3.16
C VAL A 68 8.81 -13.50 4.40
N ILE A 69 7.82 -14.33 4.73
CA ILE A 69 7.95 -15.37 5.74
C ILE A 69 8.47 -16.59 4.99
N GLN A 70 9.61 -17.13 5.42
CA GLN A 70 10.08 -18.42 4.93
C GLN A 70 9.23 -19.48 5.63
N GLU A 71 8.51 -20.30 4.86
CA GLU A 71 7.86 -21.49 5.39
C GLU A 71 8.99 -22.46 5.78
N GLU A 72 9.02 -22.87 7.05
CA GLU A 72 9.82 -24.03 7.44
C GLU A 72 9.21 -25.23 6.70
N GLU A 73 10.04 -26.09 6.11
CA GLU A 73 9.57 -27.38 5.56
C GLU A 73 9.07 -28.23 6.74
N GLU A 74 7.83 -27.97 7.17
CA GLU A 74 7.09 -28.89 8.02
C GLU A 74 6.79 -30.12 7.16
N GLU A 75 7.50 -31.21 7.46
CA GLU A 75 7.13 -32.57 7.06
C GLU A 75 5.61 -32.74 7.26
N ASP A 76 4.92 -33.10 6.16
CA ASP A 76 3.50 -33.39 6.04
C ASP A 76 2.78 -33.58 7.38
N ASP A 77 2.00 -32.58 7.79
CA ASP A 77 0.75 -32.85 8.50
C ASP A 77 -0.33 -31.86 8.05
N GLU A 78 -1.41 -32.47 7.60
CA GLU A 78 -2.63 -31.89 7.07
C GLU A 78 -3.22 -30.78 7.98
N GLU A 79 -3.78 -29.76 7.32
CA GLU A 79 -4.85 -28.90 7.84
C GLU A 79 -4.45 -27.72 8.76
N LEU A 80 -4.29 -26.52 8.17
CA LEU A 80 -4.99 -25.28 8.52
C LEU A 80 -4.20 -24.03 8.10
N LEU A 81 -4.73 -23.25 7.14
CA LEU A 81 -5.15 -21.86 7.36
C LEU A 81 -5.51 -21.18 6.04
N LEU A 82 -6.80 -21.25 5.74
CA LEU A 82 -7.51 -20.26 4.94
C LEU A 82 -7.20 -18.85 5.47
N THR A 83 -6.28 -18.13 4.82
CA THR A 83 -6.33 -16.67 4.82
C THR A 83 -6.46 -16.17 3.39
N GLN A 84 -7.73 -15.95 3.02
CA GLN A 84 -8.11 -15.18 1.86
C GLN A 84 -7.43 -13.81 1.88
N GLY A 85 -6.77 -13.44 0.78
CA GLY A 85 -6.43 -12.05 0.53
C GLY A 85 -5.27 -11.80 -0.43
N THR A 86 -5.47 -12.14 -1.70
CA THR A 86 -4.96 -11.51 -2.96
C THR A 86 -4.55 -12.53 -4.02
N ASP A 87 -5.44 -13.46 -4.35
CA ASP A 87 -5.36 -14.21 -5.62
C ASP A 87 -5.88 -13.34 -6.78
N SER A 88 -5.11 -12.33 -7.16
CA SER A 88 -5.40 -11.55 -8.39
C SER A 88 -4.24 -11.56 -9.39
N GLY A 89 -3.15 -12.29 -9.10
CA GLY A 89 -2.02 -12.46 -10.02
C GLY A 89 -1.86 -13.88 -10.59
N SER A 90 -2.30 -14.91 -9.87
CA SER A 90 -1.96 -16.30 -10.21
C SER A 90 -2.75 -16.83 -11.42
N ASN A 91 -4.03 -16.49 -11.51
CA ASN A 91 -4.90 -17.01 -12.58
C ASN A 91 -4.64 -16.35 -13.94
N THR A 92 -4.18 -15.10 -13.96
CA THR A 92 -3.91 -14.34 -15.20
C THR A 92 -2.65 -14.86 -15.92
N MET A 93 -1.60 -15.18 -15.16
CA MET A 93 -0.35 -15.68 -15.73
C MET A 93 -0.50 -17.12 -16.27
N LYS A 94 -1.24 -17.97 -15.57
CA LYS A 94 -1.55 -19.34 -16.05
C LYS A 94 -2.35 -19.32 -17.35
N LYS A 95 -3.30 -18.39 -17.50
CA LYS A 95 -4.09 -18.24 -18.71
C LYS A 95 -3.25 -17.72 -19.90
N LEU A 96 -2.41 -16.71 -19.67
CA LEU A 96 -1.47 -16.20 -20.68
C LEU A 96 -0.52 -17.30 -21.19
N LEU A 97 0.05 -18.12 -20.30
CA LEU A 97 0.94 -19.22 -20.68
C LEU A 97 0.20 -20.32 -21.47
N SER A 98 -1.05 -20.61 -21.11
CA SER A 98 -1.88 -21.56 -21.85
C SER A 98 -2.21 -21.07 -23.25
N ASP A 99 -2.54 -19.78 -23.40
CA ASP A 99 -2.87 -19.18 -24.70
C ASP A 99 -1.64 -19.16 -25.63
N ILE A 100 -0.45 -18.87 -25.10
CA ILE A 100 0.82 -18.94 -25.84
C ILE A 100 1.12 -20.40 -26.27
N SER A 101 0.92 -21.37 -25.37
CA SER A 101 1.16 -22.79 -25.67
C SER A 101 0.21 -23.32 -26.74
N PHE A 102 -1.03 -22.84 -26.77
CA PHE A 102 -2.03 -23.24 -27.77
C PHE A 102 -1.66 -22.73 -29.17
N GLU A 103 -1.22 -21.48 -29.30
CA GLU A 103 -0.83 -20.90 -30.59
C GLU A 103 0.45 -21.53 -31.17
N LEU A 104 1.39 -21.94 -30.32
CA LEU A 104 2.58 -22.68 -30.76
C LEU A 104 2.28 -24.09 -31.30
N LYS A 105 1.16 -24.71 -30.90
CA LYS A 105 0.74 -26.04 -31.36
C LYS A 105 -0.06 -26.02 -32.67
N LYS A 106 -0.41 -24.84 -33.19
CA LYS A 106 -1.16 -24.66 -34.45
C LYS A 106 -0.27 -24.46 -35.68
N GLN A 107 1.05 -24.35 -35.50
CA GLN A 107 2.04 -24.44 -36.60
C GLN A 107 2.46 -25.88 -36.81
#